data_AF-A0A950LTD3-F1
#
_entry.id   AF-A0A950LTD3-F1
#
_cell.length_a   1.000
_cell.length_b   1.000
_cell.length_c   1.000
_cell.angle_alpha   90.00
_cell.angle_beta   90.00
_cell.angle_gamma   90.00
#
_symmetry.space_group_name_H-M   'P 1'
#
loop_
_entity.id
_entity.type
_entity.pdbx_description
1 polymer ?
#
loop_
_entity_poly.entity_id
_entity_poly.type
_entity_poly.pdbx_seq_one_letter_code
_entity_poly.pdbx_strand_id
1 'polypeptide(L)'
;MATRVKSDNYQVIPAASPDWPQLLSKTVDDLSKVARTEIQLLEITLQRLIESQVDNIVGMLVLVVALAYGSLFLLGGIVLLIHLWLAWWLSFLITGVVICSAGVAFQMRMTAAAKQK
;
A
#
# COMPACT_ATOMS: atom_id res chain seq x y z
N MET A 1 48.63 70.62 -5.63
CA MET A 1 47.45 69.76 -5.84
C MET A 1 47.82 68.37 -5.34
N ALA A 2 47.55 68.07 -4.07
CA ALA A 2 48.02 66.86 -3.41
C ALA A 2 46.91 65.80 -3.42
N THR A 3 47.14 64.69 -4.12
CA THR A 3 46.23 63.53 -4.15
C THR A 3 46.39 62.70 -2.88
N ARG A 4 45.41 62.78 -1.99
CA ARG A 4 45.33 62.01 -0.75
C ARG A 4 44.95 60.56 -1.11
N VAL A 5 45.91 59.66 -1.06
CA VAL A 5 45.67 58.21 -1.20
C VAL A 5 44.89 57.74 0.02
N LYS A 6 43.63 57.33 -0.20
CA LYS A 6 42.77 56.73 0.82
C LYS A 6 43.26 55.31 1.07
N SER A 7 43.95 55.11 2.17
CA SER A 7 44.35 53.79 2.66
C SER A 7 43.10 53.05 3.13
N ASP A 8 42.55 52.19 2.28
CA ASP A 8 41.49 51.27 2.66
C ASP A 8 42.00 50.35 3.76
N ASN A 9 41.45 50.53 4.96
CA ASN A 9 41.64 49.67 6.10
C ASN A 9 41.10 48.28 5.77
N TYR A 10 41.97 47.38 5.35
CA TYR A 10 41.71 45.95 5.43
C TYR A 10 41.64 45.60 6.92
N GLN A 11 40.43 45.59 7.49
CA GLN A 11 40.20 44.89 8.74
C GLN A 11 40.48 43.42 8.47
N VAL A 12 41.68 42.99 8.82
CA VAL A 12 42.02 41.58 8.97
C VAL A 12 41.13 41.10 10.12
N ILE A 13 39.96 40.57 9.78
CA ILE A 13 39.17 39.76 10.71
C ILE A 13 40.16 38.71 11.17
N PRO A 14 40.53 38.66 12.46
CA PRO A 14 41.41 37.60 12.93
C PRO A 14 40.74 36.31 12.50
N ALA A 15 41.44 35.50 11.71
CA ALA A 15 41.04 34.12 11.48
C ALA A 15 41.14 33.44 12.85
N ALA A 16 40.13 33.68 13.70
CA ALA A 16 39.83 32.85 14.84
C ALA A 16 39.69 31.46 14.21
N SER A 17 40.68 30.63 14.54
CA SER A 17 40.77 29.23 14.17
C SER A 17 39.36 28.66 14.10
N PRO A 18 38.91 28.14 12.94
CA PRO A 18 37.57 27.56 12.85
C PRO A 18 37.45 26.57 13.99
N ASP A 19 36.56 26.84 14.94
CA ASP A 19 36.29 25.95 16.05
C ASP A 19 35.56 24.73 15.46
N TRP A 20 36.35 23.84 14.87
CA TRP A 20 35.94 22.55 14.33
C TRP A 20 35.05 21.76 15.29
N PRO A 21 35.28 21.78 16.62
CA PRO A 21 34.37 21.13 17.56
C PRO A 21 32.95 21.74 17.54
N GLN A 22 32.85 23.04 17.32
CA GLN A 22 31.59 23.78 17.32
C GLN A 22 30.81 23.56 16.02
N LEU A 23 31.51 23.46 14.88
CA LEU A 23 30.90 23.09 13.61
C LEU A 23 30.39 21.64 13.62
N LEU A 24 31.16 20.71 14.18
CA LEU A 24 30.78 19.30 14.30
C LEU A 24 29.56 19.13 15.22
N SER A 25 29.54 19.82 16.37
CA SER A 25 28.38 19.85 17.26
C SER A 25 27.14 20.36 16.54
N LYS A 26 27.27 21.40 15.72
CA LYS A 26 26.14 22.01 15.00
C LYS A 26 25.63 21.12 13.87
N THR A 27 26.52 20.45 13.15
CA THR A 27 26.16 19.48 12.11
C THR A 27 25.47 18.25 12.69
N VAL A 28 25.92 17.75 13.84
CA VAL A 28 25.26 16.62 14.54
C VAL A 28 23.87 17.04 15.05
N ASP A 29 23.73 18.26 15.58
CA ASP A 29 22.43 18.79 16.00
C ASP A 29 21.46 18.96 14.82
N ASP A 30 21.94 19.46 13.69
CA ASP A 30 21.11 19.61 12.49
C ASP A 30 20.75 18.24 11.88
N LEU A 31 21.67 17.27 11.90
CA LEU A 31 21.38 15.90 11.46
C LEU A 31 20.39 15.19 12.39
N SER A 32 20.48 15.43 13.70
CA SER A 32 19.53 14.93 14.70
C SER A 32 18.12 15.49 14.47
N LYS A 33 18.02 16.78 14.15
CA LYS A 33 16.74 17.41 13.79
C LYS A 33 16.16 16.84 12.51
N VAL A 34 16.97 16.72 11.44
CA VAL A 34 16.54 16.12 10.18
C VAL A 34 16.12 14.67 10.37
N ALA A 35 16.89 13.87 11.12
CA ALA A 35 16.55 12.49 11.42
C ALA A 35 15.22 12.39 12.18
N ARG A 36 14.95 13.27 13.15
CA ARG A 36 13.65 13.33 13.83
C ARG A 36 12.50 13.64 12.88
N THR A 37 12.69 14.56 11.95
CA THR A 37 11.67 14.93 10.96
C THR A 37 11.42 13.79 9.96
N GLU A 38 12.48 13.13 9.49
CA GLU A 38 12.41 11.94 8.64
C GLU A 38 11.71 10.78 9.35
N ILE A 39 12.00 10.56 10.64
CA ILE A 39 11.33 9.53 11.45
C ILE A 39 9.83 9.83 11.59
N GLN A 40 9.45 11.09 11.83
CA GLN A 40 8.04 11.47 11.90
C GLN A 40 7.32 11.26 10.55
N LEU A 41 7.97 11.57 9.44
CA LEU A 41 7.43 11.33 8.10
C LEU A 41 7.31 9.83 7.79
N LEU A 42 8.29 9.03 8.21
CA LEU A 42 8.27 7.58 8.11
C LEU A 42 7.10 7.00 8.91
N GLU A 43 6.91 7.45 10.15
CA GLU A 43 5.83 7.02 11.05
C GLU A 43 4.45 7.31 10.44
N ILE A 44 4.24 8.53 9.94
CA ILE A 44 2.97 8.92 9.28
C ILE A 44 2.73 8.10 8.01
N THR A 45 3.79 7.86 7.22
CA THR A 45 3.69 7.10 5.97
C THR A 45 3.39 5.63 6.26
N LEU A 46 4.04 5.05 7.27
CA LEU A 46 3.85 3.67 7.69
C LEU A 46 2.44 3.46 8.26
N GLN A 47 1.96 4.39 9.07
CA GLN A 47 0.62 4.36 9.65
C GLN A 47 -0.46 4.42 8.55
N ARG A 48 -0.31 5.31 7.56
CA ARG A 48 -1.19 5.34 6.37
C ARG A 48 -1.13 4.05 5.55
N LEU A 49 0.06 3.49 5.36
CA LEU A 49 0.22 2.25 4.60
C LEU A 49 -0.52 1.10 5.29
N ILE A 50 -0.37 1.00 6.61
CA ILE A 50 -1.03 -0.03 7.43
C ILE A 50 -2.55 0.15 7.40
N GLU A 51 -3.08 1.35 7.67
CA GLU A 51 -4.52 1.60 7.65
C GLU A 51 -5.13 1.25 6.28
N SER A 52 -4.49 1.68 5.18
CA SER A 52 -4.98 1.40 3.82
C SER A 52 -4.94 -0.08 3.43
N GLN A 53 -3.95 -0.83 3.93
CA GLN A 53 -3.87 -2.27 3.67
C GLN A 53 -4.86 -3.04 4.55
N VAL A 54 -5.04 -2.64 5.81
CA VAL A 54 -5.98 -3.28 6.72
C VAL A 54 -7.41 -3.12 6.20
N ASP A 55 -7.83 -1.93 5.76
CA ASP A 55 -9.16 -1.73 5.19
C ASP A 55 -9.40 -2.58 3.93
N ASN A 56 -8.38 -2.68 3.07
CA ASN A 56 -8.47 -3.55 1.88
C ASN A 56 -8.54 -5.03 2.23
N ILE A 57 -7.73 -5.50 3.18
CA ILE A 57 -7.70 -6.89 3.61
C ILE A 57 -9.03 -7.27 4.29
N VAL A 58 -9.54 -6.41 5.17
CA VAL A 58 -10.82 -6.63 5.85
C VAL A 58 -11.96 -6.61 4.84
N GLY A 59 -11.99 -5.63 3.93
CA GLY A 59 -12.97 -5.58 2.85
C GLY A 59 -12.94 -6.82 1.96
N MET A 60 -11.75 -7.29 1.60
CA MET A 60 -11.56 -8.50 0.80
C MET A 60 -11.97 -9.77 1.56
N LEU A 61 -11.65 -9.89 2.85
CA LEU A 61 -12.10 -11.01 3.69
C LEU A 61 -13.62 -11.05 3.82
N VAL A 62 -14.25 -9.91 4.11
CA VAL A 62 -15.71 -9.81 4.20
C VAL A 62 -16.34 -10.19 2.87
N LEU A 63 -15.79 -9.72 1.76
CA LEU A 63 -16.29 -10.07 0.43
C LEU A 63 -16.13 -11.57 0.15
N VAL A 64 -14.99 -12.18 0.45
CA VAL A 64 -14.76 -13.63 0.26
C VAL A 64 -15.73 -14.44 1.12
N VAL A 65 -15.91 -14.06 2.39
CA VAL A 65 -16.84 -14.73 3.31
C VAL A 65 -18.27 -14.59 2.81
N ALA A 66 -18.70 -13.37 2.46
CA ALA A 66 -20.04 -13.13 1.93
C ALA A 66 -20.28 -13.91 0.62
N LEU A 67 -19.28 -14.01 -0.25
CA LEU A 67 -19.38 -14.72 -1.52
C LEU A 67 -19.39 -16.24 -1.31
N ALA A 68 -18.63 -16.76 -0.35
CA ALA A 68 -18.64 -18.17 0.01
C ALA A 68 -19.99 -18.60 0.61
N TYR A 69 -20.46 -17.91 1.66
CA TYR A 69 -21.75 -18.22 2.29
C TYR A 69 -22.93 -17.94 1.36
N GLY A 70 -22.89 -16.83 0.62
CA GLY A 70 -23.91 -16.49 -0.37
C GLY A 70 -23.98 -17.53 -1.49
N SER A 71 -22.83 -18.00 -1.99
CA SER A 71 -22.77 -19.06 -3.00
C SER A 71 -23.33 -20.37 -2.47
N LEU A 72 -22.95 -20.80 -1.25
CA LEU A 72 -23.50 -22.02 -0.64
C LEU A 72 -25.01 -21.93 -0.45
N PHE A 73 -25.50 -20.78 0.02
CA PHE A 73 -26.94 -20.56 0.22
C PHE A 73 -27.70 -20.61 -1.10
N LEU A 74 -27.18 -19.96 -2.14
CA LEU A 74 -27.79 -19.94 -3.47
C LEU A 74 -27.75 -21.34 -4.12
N LEU A 75 -26.65 -22.08 -3.97
CA LEU A 75 -26.55 -23.48 -4.39
C LEU A 75 -27.61 -24.34 -3.71
N GLY A 76 -27.70 -24.25 -2.38
CA GLY A 76 -28.67 -25.00 -1.60
C GLY A 76 -30.09 -24.69 -2.05
N GLY A 77 -30.42 -23.41 -2.23
CA GLY A 77 -31.71 -22.96 -2.73
C GLY A 77 -32.04 -23.49 -4.12
N ILE A 78 -31.10 -23.45 -5.06
CA ILE A 78 -31.28 -23.97 -6.43
C ILE A 78 -31.52 -25.49 -6.40
N VAL A 79 -30.74 -26.22 -5.60
CA VAL A 79 -30.90 -27.68 -5.46
C VAL A 79 -32.25 -28.05 -4.86
N LEU A 80 -32.68 -27.32 -3.81
CA LEU A 80 -34.00 -27.48 -3.19
C LEU A 80 -35.14 -27.14 -4.16
N LEU A 81 -35.00 -26.09 -4.97
CA LEU A 81 -36.00 -25.69 -5.95
C LEU A 81 -36.14 -26.71 -7.09
N ILE A 82 -35.01 -27.24 -7.59
CA ILE A 82 -35.00 -28.27 -8.65
C ILE A 82 -35.51 -29.61 -8.11
N HIS A 83 -35.28 -29.91 -6.83
CA HIS A 83 -35.79 -31.14 -6.20
C HIS A 83 -37.33 -31.23 -6.24
N LEU A 84 -38.02 -30.11 -6.32
CA LEU A 84 -39.49 -30.07 -6.37
C LEU A 84 -40.07 -30.74 -7.64
N TRP A 85 -39.28 -30.86 -8.71
CA TRP A 85 -39.70 -31.44 -10.01
C TRP A 85 -38.82 -32.61 -10.49
N LEU A 86 -37.65 -32.85 -9.87
CA LEU A 86 -36.65 -33.80 -10.35
C LEU A 86 -36.07 -34.66 -9.20
N ALA A 87 -35.67 -35.90 -9.52
CA ALA A 87 -35.03 -36.81 -8.57
C ALA A 87 -33.78 -36.17 -7.94
N TRP A 88 -33.60 -36.36 -6.62
CA TRP A 88 -32.59 -35.68 -5.79
C TRP A 88 -31.14 -35.82 -6.29
N TRP A 89 -30.85 -36.93 -6.97
CA TRP A 89 -29.54 -37.19 -7.59
C TRP A 89 -29.27 -36.32 -8.81
N LEU A 90 -30.30 -36.00 -9.59
CA LEU A 90 -30.15 -35.31 -10.88
C LEU A 90 -30.04 -33.79 -10.69
N SER A 91 -30.66 -33.25 -9.65
CA SER A 91 -30.55 -31.83 -9.28
C SER A 91 -29.14 -31.47 -8.81
N PHE A 92 -28.50 -32.34 -8.02
CA PHE A 92 -27.11 -32.19 -7.60
C PHE A 92 -26.15 -32.22 -8.79
N LEU A 93 -26.36 -33.16 -9.72
CA LEU A 93 -25.49 -33.34 -10.88
C LEU A 93 -25.57 -32.14 -11.83
N ILE A 94 -26.76 -31.64 -12.16
CA ILE A 94 -26.94 -30.48 -13.05
C ILE A 94 -26.34 -29.22 -12.42
N THR A 95 -26.65 -28.96 -11.15
CA THR A 95 -26.16 -27.75 -10.46
C THR A 95 -24.64 -27.77 -10.37
N GLY A 96 -24.05 -28.91 -9.98
CA GLY A 96 -22.60 -29.09 -9.92
C GLY A 96 -21.91 -28.89 -11.28
N VAL A 97 -22.46 -29.45 -12.36
CA VAL A 97 -21.91 -29.29 -13.71
C VAL A 97 -21.95 -27.83 -14.17
N VAL A 98 -23.05 -27.12 -13.92
CA VAL A 98 -23.17 -25.69 -14.27
C VAL A 98 -22.11 -24.87 -13.56
N ILE A 99 -21.90 -25.09 -12.26
CA ILE A 99 -20.90 -24.35 -11.47
C ILE A 99 -19.49 -24.68 -11.92
N CYS A 100 -19.16 -25.97 -12.12
CA CYS A 100 -17.85 -26.37 -12.62
C CYS A 100 -17.57 -25.75 -13.99
N SER A 101 -18.54 -25.77 -14.90
CA SER A 101 -18.37 -25.18 -16.24
C SER A 101 -18.17 -23.66 -16.19
N ALA A 102 -18.91 -22.94 -15.33
CA ALA A 102 -18.74 -21.51 -15.13
C ALA A 102 -17.38 -21.17 -14.50
N GLY A 103 -16.93 -21.95 -13.52
CA GLY A 103 -15.62 -21.79 -12.89
C GLY A 103 -14.47 -22.01 -13.88
N VAL A 104 -14.54 -23.06 -14.70
CA VAL A 104 -13.55 -23.33 -15.75
C VAL A 104 -13.53 -22.23 -16.80
N ALA A 105 -14.70 -21.76 -17.27
CA ALA A 105 -14.79 -20.67 -18.23
C ALA A 105 -14.19 -19.37 -17.68
N PHE A 106 -14.43 -19.07 -16.40
CA PHE A 106 -13.87 -17.91 -15.72
C PHE A 106 -12.35 -18.01 -15.58
N GLN A 107 -11.82 -19.19 -15.22
CA GLN A 107 -10.39 -19.44 -15.13
C GLN A 107 -9.70 -19.34 -16.49
N MET A 108 -10.36 -19.81 -17.56
CA MET A 108 -9.89 -19.62 -18.95
C MET A 108 -9.83 -18.14 -19.33
N ARG A 109 -10.81 -17.32 -18.93
CA ARG A 109 -10.76 -15.86 -19.17
C ARG A 109 -9.65 -15.18 -18.41
N MET A 110 -9.42 -15.53 -17.14
CA MET A 110 -8.32 -14.95 -16.37
C MET A 110 -6.95 -15.33 -16.92
N THR A 111 -6.77 -16.60 -17.29
CA THR A 111 -5.51 -17.07 -17.89
C THR A 111 -5.29 -16.49 -19.29
N ALA A 112 -6.36 -16.27 -20.06
CA ALA A 112 -6.27 -15.54 -21.33
C ALA A 112 -5.91 -14.06 -21.14
N ALA A 113 -6.48 -13.37 -20.15
CA ALA A 113 -6.17 -11.98 -19.85
C ALA A 113 -4.73 -11.80 -19.33
N ALA A 114 -4.20 -12.77 -18.59
CA ALA A 114 -2.83 -12.76 -18.10
C ALA A 114 -1.78 -12.92 -19.22
N LYS A 115 -2.13 -13.54 -20.35
CA LYS A 115 -1.22 -13.67 -21.52
C LYS A 115 -1.22 -12.45 -22.45
N GLN A 116 -2.09 -11.47 -22.21
CA GLN A 116 -2.22 -10.27 -23.04
C GLN A 116 -1.41 -9.06 -22.52
N LYS A 117 -0.81 -9.17 -21.33
CA LYS A 117 0.21 -8.24 -20.82
C LYS A 117 1.60 -8.76 -21.15
#